data_AF-A0A1H6KHU9-F1
#
_entry.id   AF-A0A1H6KHU9-F1
#
_cell.length_a   1.000
_cell.length_b   1.000
_cell.length_c   1.000
_cell.angle_alpha   90.00
_cell.angle_beta   90.00
_cell.angle_gamma   90.00
#
_symmetry.space_group_name_H-M   'P 1'
#
loop_
_entity.id
_entity.type
_entity.pdbx_description
1 polymer ?
#
loop_
_entity_poly.entity_id
_entity_poly.type
_entity_poly.pdbx_seq_one_letter_code
_entity_poly.pdbx_strand_id
1 'polypeptide(L)'
;MKFVVFISILFFVSCKINRTNKGIAVGKWKYVSGTTSERLVITGKYDRKGREKGVWKYYRNDTLFRSEKYFYPYSADVLFHKNGKVSEIGKSFTSQNKWTKTGTWYYFNEHEKLTDSITFEN
;
A
#
# COMPACT_ATOMS: atom_id res chain seq x y z
N MET A 1 3.38 29.30 32.86
CA MET A 1 3.52 29.71 31.43
C MET A 1 4.17 28.67 30.52
N LYS A 2 5.15 27.86 30.96
CA LYS A 2 5.82 26.87 30.08
C LYS A 2 4.94 25.69 29.62
N PHE A 3 3.93 25.29 30.39
CA PHE A 3 3.03 24.17 30.07
C PHE A 3 1.96 24.50 29.00
N VAL A 4 1.50 25.75 28.95
CA VAL A 4 0.44 26.18 28.01
C VAL A 4 0.95 26.19 26.56
N VAL A 5 2.24 26.48 26.36
CA VAL A 5 2.90 26.46 25.05
C VAL A 5 2.98 25.03 24.48
N PHE A 6 3.14 24.01 25.34
CA PHE A 6 3.28 22.61 24.91
C PHE A 6 1.96 22.01 24.40
N ILE A 7 0.83 22.41 24.99
CA ILE A 7 -0.52 21.95 24.60
C ILE A 7 -0.95 22.57 23.26
N SER A 8 -0.54 23.80 22.96
CA SER A 8 -0.87 24.48 21.70
C SER A 8 -0.23 23.83 20.46
N ILE A 9 0.95 23.21 20.61
CA ILE A 9 1.68 22.57 19.50
C ILE A 9 1.00 21.26 19.04
N LEU A 10 0.23 20.59 19.91
CA LEU A 10 -0.45 19.33 19.60
C LEU A 10 -1.64 19.49 18.64
N PHE A 11 -2.19 20.69 18.47
CA PHE A 11 -3.33 20.92 17.58
C PHE A 11 -2.96 21.05 16.08
N PHE A 12 -1.68 21.27 15.74
CA PHE A 12 -1.25 21.48 14.36
C PHE A 12 -0.85 20.21 13.59
N VAL A 13 -0.92 19.03 14.21
CA VAL A 13 -0.51 17.76 13.58
C VAL A 13 -1.65 17.01 12.87
N SER A 14 -2.79 17.66 12.62
CA SER A 14 -3.89 17.06 11.87
C SER A 14 -3.52 16.85 10.39
N CYS A 15 -2.95 15.68 10.09
CA CYS A 15 -2.68 15.23 8.74
C CYS A 15 -4.00 14.91 8.01
N LYS A 16 -4.50 15.85 7.20
CA LYS A 16 -5.65 15.62 6.31
C LYS A 16 -5.44 14.42 5.38
N ILE A 17 -6.46 13.58 5.23
CA ILE A 17 -6.52 12.42 4.33
C ILE A 17 -7.19 12.84 3.01
N ASN A 18 -6.84 12.20 1.90
CA ASN A 18 -7.40 12.44 0.55
C ASN A 18 -7.19 13.87 0.04
N ARG A 19 -6.00 14.43 0.27
CA ARG A 19 -5.65 15.79 -0.15
C ARG A 19 -5.14 15.81 -1.59
N THR A 20 -5.57 16.81 -2.35
CA THR A 20 -5.02 17.17 -3.66
C THR A 20 -4.22 18.47 -3.59
N ASN A 21 -3.26 18.63 -4.51
CA ASN A 21 -2.53 19.88 -4.76
C ASN A 21 -2.52 20.13 -6.27
N LYS A 22 -3.21 21.17 -6.75
CA LYS A 22 -3.40 21.44 -8.19
C LYS A 22 -3.91 20.20 -8.97
N GLY A 23 -4.89 19.50 -8.40
CA GLY A 23 -5.44 18.27 -8.96
C GLY A 23 -4.61 16.99 -8.74
N ILE A 24 -3.38 17.10 -8.23
CA ILE A 24 -2.49 15.95 -8.00
C ILE A 24 -2.72 15.39 -6.60
N ALA A 25 -2.91 14.08 -6.46
CA ALA A 25 -3.02 13.40 -5.17
C ALA A 25 -1.72 13.52 -4.36
N VAL A 26 -1.81 13.96 -3.10
CA VAL A 26 -0.63 14.15 -2.22
C VAL A 26 -0.91 13.74 -0.78
N GLY A 27 0.10 13.23 -0.07
CA GLY A 27 -0.04 12.91 1.35
C GLY A 27 -0.78 11.59 1.60
N LYS A 28 -1.49 11.46 2.74
CA LYS A 28 -2.20 10.23 3.12
C LYS A 28 -3.49 10.08 2.31
N TRP A 29 -3.76 8.89 1.83
CA TRP A 29 -4.96 8.54 1.09
C TRP A 29 -5.62 7.28 1.62
N LYS A 30 -6.95 7.25 1.55
CA LYS A 30 -7.82 6.12 1.87
C LYS A 30 -8.92 6.05 0.81
N TYR A 31 -8.90 4.98 0.03
CA TYR A 31 -9.98 4.62 -0.88
C TYR A 31 -10.87 3.57 -0.19
N VAL A 32 -12.18 3.71 -0.35
CA VAL A 32 -13.17 2.76 0.14
C VAL A 32 -14.13 2.48 -1.00
N SER A 33 -14.33 1.20 -1.32
CA SER A 33 -15.26 0.75 -2.35
C SER A 33 -15.87 -0.60 -1.97
N GLY A 34 -16.81 -1.08 -2.78
CA GLY A 34 -17.50 -2.36 -2.59
C GLY A 34 -18.86 -2.25 -1.92
N THR A 35 -19.41 -3.38 -1.50
CA THR A 35 -20.74 -3.49 -0.86
C THR A 35 -20.60 -3.63 0.66
N THR A 36 -21.73 -3.72 1.36
CA THR A 36 -21.75 -4.04 2.80
C THR A 36 -21.08 -5.38 3.12
N SER A 37 -21.21 -6.38 2.24
CA SER A 37 -20.63 -7.73 2.43
C SER A 37 -19.20 -7.87 1.89
N GLU A 38 -18.79 -6.99 0.97
CA GLU A 38 -17.49 -7.03 0.30
C GLU A 38 -16.86 -5.65 0.28
N ARG A 39 -16.39 -5.21 1.45
CA ARG A 39 -15.76 -3.90 1.63
C ARG A 39 -14.28 -3.97 1.26
N LEU A 40 -13.86 -3.14 0.31
CA LEU A 40 -12.46 -2.93 -0.04
C LEU A 40 -11.97 -1.61 0.55
N VAL A 41 -10.84 -1.65 1.27
CA VAL A 41 -10.18 -0.46 1.79
C VAL A 41 -8.72 -0.45 1.36
N ILE A 42 -8.30 0.64 0.71
CA ILE A 42 -6.91 0.82 0.25
C ILE A 42 -6.36 2.05 0.95
N THR A 43 -5.22 1.92 1.59
CA THR A 43 -4.59 3.03 2.31
C THR A 43 -3.12 3.16 1.93
N GLY A 44 -2.66 4.40 1.80
CA GLY A 44 -1.26 4.65 1.47
C GLY A 44 -0.93 6.12 1.42
N LYS A 45 0.16 6.45 0.75
CA LYS A 45 0.63 7.83 0.61
C LYS A 45 1.11 8.11 -0.81
N TYR A 46 0.83 9.31 -1.28
CA TYR A 46 1.45 9.88 -2.47
C TYR A 46 2.56 10.89 -2.11
N ASP A 47 3.59 10.96 -2.96
CA ASP A 47 4.58 12.03 -2.95
C ASP A 47 4.01 13.35 -3.51
N ARG A 48 4.84 14.40 -3.63
CA ARG A 48 4.39 15.71 -4.15
C ARG A 48 4.11 15.70 -5.66
N LYS A 49 4.54 14.66 -6.38
CA LYS A 49 4.37 14.46 -7.82
C LYS A 49 3.21 13.51 -8.14
N GLY A 50 2.47 13.03 -7.14
CA GLY A 50 1.37 12.09 -7.34
C GLY A 50 1.79 10.63 -7.46
N ARG A 51 3.04 10.29 -7.14
CA ARG A 51 3.52 8.90 -7.19
C ARG A 51 3.32 8.21 -5.85
N GLU A 52 2.94 6.94 -5.87
CA GLU A 52 2.84 6.13 -4.67
C GLU A 52 4.19 6.10 -3.94
N LYS A 53 4.15 6.21 -2.60
CA LYS A 53 5.35 6.14 -1.77
C LYS A 53 5.10 5.37 -0.48
N GLY A 54 6.17 4.75 0.02
CA GLY A 54 6.13 3.99 1.26
C GLY A 54 5.25 2.76 1.11
N VAL A 55 4.58 2.35 2.21
CA VAL A 55 3.75 1.15 2.23
C VAL A 55 2.30 1.50 1.94
N TRP A 56 1.75 0.84 0.92
CA TRP A 56 0.32 0.77 0.64
C TRP A 56 -0.23 -0.56 1.16
N LYS A 57 -1.41 -0.50 1.76
CA LYS A 57 -2.09 -1.65 2.36
C LYS A 57 -3.50 -1.77 1.80
N TYR A 58 -3.87 -2.99 1.45
CA TYR A 58 -5.14 -3.34 0.85
C TYR A 58 -5.87 -4.33 1.75
N TYR A 59 -7.08 -3.98 2.12
CA TYR A 59 -7.91 -4.72 3.04
C TYR A 59 -9.20 -5.13 2.36
N ARG A 60 -9.62 -6.37 2.59
CA ARG A 60 -10.93 -6.91 2.22
C ARG A 60 -11.63 -7.32 3.49
N ASN A 61 -12.78 -6.73 3.79
CA ASN A 61 -13.52 -6.94 5.04
C ASN A 61 -12.59 -6.85 6.26
N ASP A 62 -11.83 -5.74 6.33
CA ASP A 62 -10.84 -5.44 7.38
C ASP A 62 -9.65 -6.41 7.50
N THR A 63 -9.56 -7.42 6.64
CA THR A 63 -8.43 -8.36 6.56
C THR A 63 -7.41 -7.89 5.53
N LEU A 64 -6.14 -7.75 5.93
CA LEU A 64 -5.03 -7.39 5.04
C LEU A 64 -4.77 -8.54 4.05
N PHE A 65 -4.94 -8.28 2.75
CA PHE A 65 -4.67 -9.30 1.72
C PHE A 65 -3.53 -8.90 0.76
N ARG A 66 -3.09 -7.62 0.81
CA ARG A 66 -1.94 -7.15 0.02
C ARG A 66 -1.25 -5.97 0.69
N SER A 67 0.07 -5.96 0.61
CA SER A 67 0.95 -4.87 1.03
C SER A 67 1.99 -4.61 -0.05
N GLU A 68 2.18 -3.36 -0.44
CA GLU A 68 3.13 -2.95 -1.46
C GLU A 68 4.03 -1.85 -0.91
N LYS A 69 5.35 -2.03 -0.98
CA LYS A 69 6.32 -1.00 -0.60
C LYS A 69 6.93 -0.39 -1.86
N TYR A 70 6.62 0.87 -2.11
CA TYR A 70 7.08 1.58 -3.31
C TYR A 70 8.42 2.27 -3.11
N PHE A 71 9.35 2.00 -4.03
CA PHE A 71 10.65 2.63 -4.23
C PHE A 71 10.86 2.82 -5.74
N TYR A 72 10.20 3.85 -6.28
CA TYR A 72 10.08 4.12 -7.71
C TYR A 72 11.40 3.94 -8.48
N PRO A 73 11.41 3.27 -9.66
CA PRO A 73 10.24 2.77 -10.40
C PRO A 73 9.77 1.36 -9.99
N TYR A 74 10.18 0.86 -8.82
CA TYR A 74 9.88 -0.50 -8.37
C TYR A 74 8.98 -0.53 -7.12
N SER A 75 8.41 -1.69 -6.86
CA SER A 75 7.80 -2.04 -5.58
C SER A 75 8.21 -3.44 -5.14
N ALA A 76 8.11 -3.68 -3.84
CA ALA A 76 8.08 -5.02 -3.26
C ALA A 76 6.65 -5.32 -2.81
N ASP A 77 6.12 -6.43 -3.31
CA ASP A 77 4.72 -6.80 -3.17
C ASP A 77 4.63 -8.06 -2.31
N VAL A 78 3.73 -8.03 -1.33
CA VAL A 78 3.41 -9.17 -0.46
C VAL A 78 1.90 -9.35 -0.47
N LEU A 79 1.44 -10.52 -0.88
CA LEU A 79 0.03 -10.92 -0.81
C LEU A 79 -0.14 -11.95 0.30
N PHE A 80 -1.34 -11.98 0.87
CA PHE A 80 -1.66 -12.82 2.02
C PHE A 80 -2.87 -13.72 1.75
N HIS A 81 -2.80 -14.94 2.26
CA HIS A 81 -3.93 -15.84 2.43
C HIS A 81 -4.93 -15.29 3.44
N LYS A 82 -6.14 -15.85 3.49
CA LYS A 82 -7.18 -15.45 4.46
C LYS A 82 -6.75 -15.62 5.92
N ASN A 83 -5.85 -16.58 6.18
CA ASN A 83 -5.29 -16.81 7.52
C ASN A 83 -4.16 -15.83 7.90
N GLY A 84 -3.87 -14.83 7.05
CA GLY A 84 -2.85 -13.80 7.28
C GLY A 84 -1.42 -14.21 6.94
N LYS A 85 -1.19 -15.46 6.52
CA LYS A 85 0.11 -15.94 6.06
C LYS A 85 0.41 -15.50 4.64
N VAL A 86 1.68 -15.42 4.29
CA VAL A 86 2.11 -15.00 2.95
C VAL A 86 1.63 -16.00 1.90
N SER A 87 1.04 -15.49 0.83
CA SER A 87 0.66 -16.26 -0.36
C SER A 87 1.60 -16.01 -1.53
N GLU A 88 2.02 -14.77 -1.74
CA GLU A 88 2.92 -14.38 -2.82
C GLU A 88 3.89 -13.30 -2.35
N ILE A 89 5.14 -13.37 -2.81
CA ILE A 89 6.11 -12.29 -2.69
C ILE A 89 6.78 -12.08 -4.04
N GLY A 90 6.89 -10.83 -4.47
CA GLY A 90 7.66 -10.49 -5.66
C GLY A 90 7.92 -9.01 -5.80
N LYS A 91 8.38 -8.63 -6.98
CA LYS A 91 8.63 -7.24 -7.34
C LYS A 91 7.73 -6.83 -8.50
N SER A 92 7.32 -5.57 -8.48
CA SER A 92 6.68 -4.95 -9.63
C SER A 92 7.52 -3.77 -10.10
N PHE A 93 7.43 -3.46 -11.38
CA PHE A 93 8.04 -2.31 -12.02
C PHE A 93 6.94 -1.46 -12.64
N THR A 94 7.17 -0.15 -12.75
CA THR A 94 6.30 0.72 -13.53
C THR A 94 7.04 1.45 -14.64
N SER A 95 6.47 1.38 -15.83
CA SER A 95 6.70 2.31 -16.94
C SER A 95 5.35 2.96 -17.26
N GLN A 96 5.30 4.28 -17.29
CA GLN A 96 4.09 5.05 -17.64
C GLN A 96 2.87 4.80 -16.73
N ASN A 97 3.06 4.74 -15.41
CA ASN A 97 2.00 4.63 -14.40
C ASN A 97 1.18 3.31 -14.43
N LYS A 98 1.65 2.29 -15.13
CA LYS A 98 1.11 0.92 -15.02
C LYS A 98 2.13 0.05 -14.30
N TRP A 99 1.72 -0.62 -13.22
CA TRP A 99 2.54 -1.58 -12.49
C TRP A 99 2.45 -2.97 -13.13
N THR A 100 3.59 -3.60 -13.40
CA THR A 100 3.71 -4.95 -13.96
C THR A 100 4.64 -5.81 -13.12
N LYS A 101 4.31 -7.10 -12.95
CA LYS A 101 5.19 -8.06 -12.26
C LYS A 101 6.54 -8.14 -12.99
N THR A 102 7.64 -8.16 -12.26
CA THR A 102 9.00 -8.33 -12.79
C THR A 102 9.85 -9.18 -11.86
N GLY A 103 10.86 -9.88 -12.41
CA GLY A 103 11.72 -10.78 -11.67
C GLY A 103 10.95 -12.00 -11.15
N THR A 104 11.56 -12.72 -10.21
CA THR A 104 10.97 -13.95 -9.64
C THR A 104 9.91 -13.61 -8.59
N TRP A 105 8.72 -14.16 -8.79
CA TRP A 105 7.63 -14.21 -7.83
C TRP A 105 7.59 -15.59 -7.20
N TYR A 106 7.52 -15.63 -5.87
CA TYR A 106 7.45 -16.85 -5.08
C TYR A 106 6.03 -17.03 -4.57
N TYR A 107 5.52 -18.26 -4.66
CA TYR A 107 4.17 -18.64 -4.28
C TYR A 107 4.22 -19.65 -3.15
N PHE A 108 3.40 -19.43 -2.13
CA PHE A 108 3.39 -20.21 -0.90
C PHE A 108 1.99 -20.74 -0.62
N ASN A 109 1.89 -21.94 -0.03
CA ASN A 109 0.62 -22.46 0.47
C ASN A 109 0.22 -21.81 1.80
N GLU A 110 -0.94 -22.18 2.33
CA GLU A 110 -1.47 -21.67 3.62
C GLU A 110 -0.62 -22.01 4.84
N HIS A 111 0.42 -22.83 4.70
CA HIS A 111 1.39 -23.16 5.73
C HIS A 111 2.75 -22.47 5.52
N GLU A 112 2.84 -21.51 4.59
CA GLU A 112 4.07 -20.78 4.21
C GLU A 112 5.16 -21.67 3.60
N LYS A 113 4.78 -22.83 3.08
CA LYS A 113 5.68 -23.67 2.28
C LYS A 113 5.68 -23.17 0.85
N LEU A 114 6.86 -22.91 0.29
CA LEU A 114 7.05 -22.59 -1.12
C LEU A 114 6.48 -23.71 -1.99
N THR A 115 5.59 -23.36 -2.91
CA THR A 115 4.97 -24.31 -3.85
C THR A 115 5.38 -24.06 -5.28
N ASP A 116 5.68 -22.81 -5.66
CA ASP A 116 6.03 -22.45 -7.02
C ASP A 116 6.84 -21.16 -7.08
N SER A 117 7.50 -20.93 -8.22
CA SER A 117 8.13 -19.65 -8.55
C SER A 117 8.06 -19.36 -10.04
N ILE A 118 7.66 -18.14 -10.40
CA ILE A 118 7.56 -17.69 -11.80
C ILE A 118 8.46 -16.48 -11.98
N THR A 119 9.33 -16.50 -12.98
CA THR A 119 10.17 -15.35 -13.34
C THR A 119 9.54 -14.60 -14.51
N PHE A 120 9.29 -13.31 -14.30
CA PHE A 120 8.77 -12.39 -15.32
C PHE A 120 9.92 -11.56 -15.88
N GLU A 121 10.19 -11.71 -17.17
CA GLU A 121 11.09 -10.82 -17.90
C GLU A 121 10.38 -9.50 -18.21
N ASN A 122 11.14 -8.41 -18.18
CA ASN A 122 10.67 -7.05 -18.44
C ASN A 122 11.07 -6.62 -19.84
#